data_AF-A0A850C7X5-F1
#
_entry.id   AF-A0A850C7X5-F1
#
_cell.length_a   1.000
_cell.length_b   1.000
_cell.length_c   1.000
_cell.angle_alpha   90.00
_cell.angle_beta   90.00
_cell.angle_gamma   90.00
#
_symmetry.space_group_name_H-M   'P 1'
#
loop_
_entity.id
_entity.type
_entity.pdbx_description
1 polymer ?
#
loop_
_entity_poly.entity_id
_entity_poly.type
_entity_poly.pdbx_seq_one_letter_code
_entity_poly.pdbx_strand_id
1 'polypeptide(L)'
;MLRVTLGANLSDYDPSYGEFTVQALAPSSVVTYSALGQKVEVGFDNGLTAQTWKVPAAEAQAVRDRIGPIRNVSADVLLRITGVQPGPGGGRISTVVADYELRNNQDGTTLARVRVSQQ
;
A
#
# COMPACT_ATOMS: atom_id res chain seq x y z
N MET A 1 -0.54 12.87 10.80
CA MET A 1 -0.81 11.60 10.09
C MET A 1 -1.75 11.89 8.93
N LEU A 2 -1.66 11.10 7.86
CA LEU A 2 -2.56 11.13 6.70
C LEU A 2 -3.13 9.72 6.52
N ARG A 3 -4.40 9.59 6.15
CA ARG A 3 -5.01 8.30 5.82
C ARG A 3 -5.48 8.33 4.37
N VAL A 4 -5.12 7.31 3.61
CA VAL A 4 -5.49 7.17 2.20
C VAL A 4 -6.02 5.77 1.93
N THR A 5 -7.04 5.68 1.08
CA THR A 5 -7.54 4.39 0.57
C THR A 5 -7.08 4.25 -0.86
N LEU A 6 -6.33 3.19 -1.15
CA LEU A 6 -5.73 2.93 -2.45
C LEU A 6 -6.34 1.67 -3.06
N GLY A 7 -6.67 1.70 -4.35
CA GLY A 7 -6.81 0.47 -5.12
C GLY A 7 -5.43 -0.14 -5.32
N ALA A 8 -5.29 -1.44 -5.05
CA ALA A 8 -4.03 -2.14 -5.13
C ALA A 8 -4.20 -3.52 -5.78
N ASN A 9 -3.11 -4.03 -6.33
CA ASN A 9 -3.00 -5.41 -6.78
C ASN A 9 -1.97 -6.12 -5.93
N LEU A 10 -2.24 -7.38 -5.64
CA LEU A 10 -1.25 -8.28 -5.04
C LEU A 10 -0.52 -9.07 -6.14
N SER A 11 0.79 -9.22 -5.98
CA SER A 11 1.58 -10.09 -6.85
C SER A 11 1.19 -11.57 -6.71
N ASP A 12 1.82 -12.43 -7.49
CA ASP A 12 1.99 -13.82 -7.09
C ASP A 12 2.71 -13.93 -5.75
N TYR A 13 2.33 -14.97 -5.00
CA TYR A 13 3.03 -15.35 -3.79
C TYR A 13 4.41 -15.84 -4.19
N ASP A 14 5.46 -15.25 -3.61
CA ASP A 14 6.82 -15.73 -3.77
C ASP A 14 7.16 -16.72 -2.63
N PRO A 15 7.26 -18.03 -2.91
CA PRO A 15 7.57 -19.02 -1.88
C PRO A 15 9.01 -18.94 -1.38
N SER A 16 9.93 -18.33 -2.13
CA SER A 16 11.34 -18.19 -1.76
C SER A 16 11.51 -17.18 -0.62
N TYR A 17 10.69 -16.13 -0.63
CA TYR A 17 10.72 -15.06 0.37
C TYR A 17 9.54 -15.09 1.36
N GLY A 18 8.53 -15.91 1.07
CA GLY A 18 7.35 -16.05 1.91
C GLY A 18 6.47 -14.80 1.93
N GLU A 19 6.19 -14.22 0.76
CA GLU A 19 5.58 -12.89 0.68
C GLU A 19 4.65 -12.67 -0.52
N PHE A 20 3.76 -11.69 -0.35
CA PHE A 20 3.08 -10.99 -1.42
C PHE A 20 3.60 -9.56 -1.51
N THR A 21 3.58 -8.99 -2.72
CA THR A 21 3.89 -7.58 -2.95
C THR A 21 2.61 -6.79 -3.17
N VAL A 22 2.39 -5.76 -2.35
CA VAL A 22 1.34 -4.77 -2.47
C VAL A 22 1.80 -3.66 -3.42
N GLN A 23 1.47 -3.78 -4.71
CA GLN A 23 2.04 -2.92 -5.75
C GLN A 23 1.77 -1.42 -5.53
N ALA A 24 0.63 -1.06 -4.92
CA ALA A 24 0.29 0.34 -4.63
C ALA A 24 1.25 1.02 -3.64
N LEU A 25 2.02 0.24 -2.87
CA LEU A 25 2.99 0.73 -1.89
C LEU A 25 4.44 0.65 -2.38
N ALA A 26 4.67 0.27 -3.65
CA ALA A 26 6.00 0.16 -4.21
C ALA A 26 6.77 1.50 -4.16
N PRO A 27 8.12 1.50 -4.10
CA PRO A 27 8.93 2.72 -4.03
C PRO A 27 8.63 3.75 -5.13
N SER A 28 8.27 3.29 -6.33
CA SER A 28 7.93 4.15 -7.47
C SER A 28 6.47 4.61 -7.49
N SER A 29 5.64 4.12 -6.56
CA SER A 29 4.23 4.47 -6.48
C SER A 29 4.06 5.87 -5.91
N VAL A 30 3.25 6.67 -6.59
CA VAL A 30 2.89 8.03 -6.18
C VAL A 30 1.39 8.17 -6.24
N VAL A 31 0.79 8.66 -5.16
CA VAL A 31 -0.64 8.96 -5.12
C VAL A 31 -0.83 10.44 -5.41
N THR A 32 -1.60 10.74 -6.46
CA THR A 32 -1.89 12.12 -6.85
C THR A 32 -3.27 12.52 -6.33
N TYR A 33 -3.34 13.63 -5.60
CA TYR A 33 -4.58 14.31 -5.24
C TYR A 33 -4.67 15.66 -5.92
N SER A 34 -5.75 15.90 -6.65
CA SER A 34 -6.04 17.20 -7.25
C SER A 34 -7.10 17.93 -6.43
N ALA A 35 -6.77 19.11 -5.93
CA ALA A 35 -7.70 19.96 -5.17
C ALA A 35 -7.43 21.43 -5.45
N LEU A 36 -8.49 22.23 -5.65
CA LEU A 36 -8.41 23.68 -5.86
C LEU A 36 -7.44 24.08 -6.99
N GLY A 37 -7.37 23.29 -8.06
CA GLY A 37 -6.44 23.52 -9.17
C GLY A 37 -4.96 23.21 -8.87
N GLN A 38 -4.67 22.63 -7.70
CA GLN A 38 -3.33 22.17 -7.30
C GLN A 38 -3.25 20.65 -7.35
N LYS A 39 -2.08 20.13 -7.73
CA LYS A 39 -1.76 18.69 -7.77
C LYS A 39 -0.79 18.34 -6.65
N VAL A 40 -1.26 17.63 -5.63
CA VAL A 40 -0.43 17.16 -4.52
C VAL A 40 -0.02 15.71 -4.76
N GLU A 41 1.28 15.46 -4.72
CA GLU A 41 1.86 14.12 -4.86
C GLU A 41 2.25 13.57 -3.49
N VAL A 42 1.79 12.37 -3.16
CA VAL A 42 2.13 11.67 -1.93
C VAL A 42 3.05 10.50 -2.28
N GLY A 43 4.27 10.53 -1.75
CA GLY A 43 5.27 9.48 -1.94
C GLY A 43 5.55 8.69 -0.66
N PHE A 44 6.06 7.46 -0.83
CA PHE A 44 6.37 6.52 0.25
C PHE A 44 7.88 6.29 0.40
N ASP A 45 8.50 6.94 1.38
CA ASP A 45 9.95 6.86 1.62
C ASP A 45 10.39 5.44 2.03
N ASN A 46 9.52 4.70 2.72
CA ASN A 46 9.74 3.29 3.11
C ASN A 46 9.00 2.30 2.19
N GLY A 47 8.72 2.66 0.93
CA GLY A 47 7.96 1.83 -0.01
C GLY A 47 8.52 0.42 -0.20
N LEU A 48 9.85 0.25 -0.16
CA LEU A 48 10.51 -1.05 -0.31
C LEU A 48 10.09 -2.03 0.79
N THR A 49 10.01 -1.55 2.03
CA THR A 49 9.57 -2.34 3.18
C THR A 49 8.05 -2.43 3.24
N ALA A 50 7.34 -1.35 2.92
CA ALA A 50 5.89 -1.26 3.04
C ALA A 50 5.14 -2.14 2.04
N GLN A 51 5.68 -2.32 0.83
CA GLN A 51 5.07 -3.17 -0.19
C GLN A 51 5.12 -4.66 0.16
N THR A 52 6.03 -5.08 1.04
CA THR A 52 6.21 -6.49 1.38
C THR A 52 5.22 -6.91 2.46
N TRP A 53 4.35 -7.86 2.13
CA TRP A 53 3.47 -8.53 3.08
C TRP A 53 3.93 -9.98 3.27
N LYS A 54 4.59 -10.25 4.41
CA LYS A 54 5.02 -11.60 4.77
C LYS A 54 3.83 -12.47 5.16
N VAL A 55 3.73 -13.65 4.55
CA VAL A 55 2.71 -14.66 4.82
C VAL A 55 3.37 -16.04 4.84
N PRO A 56 3.16 -16.87 5.86
CA PRO A 56 3.68 -18.24 5.87
C PRO A 56 3.17 -19.05 4.67
N ALA A 57 4.00 -19.93 4.12
CA ALA A 57 3.64 -20.74 2.95
C ALA A 57 2.38 -21.60 3.17
N ALA A 58 2.16 -22.06 4.41
CA ALA A 58 0.96 -22.81 4.78
C ALA A 58 -0.34 -21.99 4.68
N GLU A 59 -0.26 -20.66 4.79
CA GLU A 59 -1.41 -19.74 4.76
C GLU A 59 -1.60 -19.09 3.40
N ALA A 60 -0.58 -19.13 2.54
CA ALA A 60 -0.61 -18.50 1.22
C ALA A 60 -1.77 -18.98 0.35
N GLN A 61 -2.11 -20.27 0.39
CA GLN A 61 -3.23 -20.80 -0.41
C GLN A 61 -4.57 -20.21 0.05
N ALA A 62 -4.82 -20.14 1.36
CA ALA A 62 -6.05 -19.56 1.89
C ALA A 62 -6.19 -18.07 1.53
N VAL A 63 -5.07 -17.34 1.49
CA VAL A 63 -5.05 -15.95 1.01
C VAL A 63 -5.44 -15.88 -0.47
N ARG A 64 -4.84 -16.72 -1.32
CA ARG A 64 -5.14 -16.77 -2.76
C ARG A 64 -6.61 -17.12 -3.02
N ASP A 65 -7.16 -18.07 -2.27
CA ASP A 65 -8.55 -18.49 -2.40
C ASP A 65 -9.52 -17.35 -2.07
N ARG A 66 -9.18 -16.50 -1.09
CA ARG A 66 -10.00 -15.34 -0.71
C ARG A 66 -9.97 -14.22 -1.74
N ILE A 67 -8.80 -13.91 -2.30
CA ILE A 67 -8.67 -12.78 -3.25
C ILE A 67 -9.19 -13.17 -4.64
N GLY A 68 -9.15 -14.46 -4.97
CA GLY A 68 -9.56 -14.96 -6.27
C GLY A 68 -8.61 -14.56 -7.41
N PRO A 69 -8.99 -14.84 -8.68
CA PRO A 69 -8.08 -14.73 -9.82
C PRO A 69 -7.69 -13.30 -10.19
N ILE A 70 -8.53 -12.32 -9.84
CA ILE A 70 -8.38 -10.91 -10.28
C ILE A 70 -7.40 -10.14 -9.36
N ARG A 71 -7.14 -10.61 -8.13
CA ARG A 71 -6.11 -10.07 -7.22
C ARG A 71 -6.22 -8.59 -6.84
N ASN A 72 -7.39 -8.01 -7.11
CA ASN A 72 -7.70 -6.64 -6.78
C ASN A 72 -8.07 -6.54 -5.30
N VAL A 73 -7.30 -5.76 -4.57
CA VAL A 73 -7.53 -5.45 -3.16
C VAL A 73 -7.60 -3.94 -2.97
N SER A 74 -8.11 -3.50 -1.82
CA SER A 74 -7.99 -2.12 -1.38
C SER A 74 -7.06 -2.09 -0.18
N ALA A 75 -6.27 -1.02 -0.11
CA ALA A 75 -5.36 -0.77 1.01
C ALA A 75 -5.80 0.52 1.70
N ASP A 76 -6.27 0.41 2.93
CA ASP A 76 -6.45 1.56 3.83
C ASP A 76 -5.13 1.80 4.56
N VAL A 77 -4.42 2.86 4.19
CA VAL A 77 -3.03 3.10 4.60
C VAL A 77 -2.95 4.28 5.55
N LEU A 78 -2.29 4.09 6.70
CA LEU A 78 -1.91 5.17 7.60
C LEU A 78 -0.47 5.63 7.31
N LEU A 79 -0.34 6.92 7.04
CA LEU A 79 0.90 7.57 6.65
C LEU A 79 1.35 8.56 7.71
N ARG A 80 2.63 8.56 8.02
CA ARG A 80 3.29 9.63 8.77
C ARG A 80 4.03 10.55 7.79
N ILE A 81 3.68 11.83 7.81
CA ILE A 81 4.34 12.85 6.99
C ILE A 81 5.76 13.07 7.53
N THR A 82 6.75 12.99 6.65
CA THR A 82 8.18 13.20 6.94
C THR A 82 8.71 14.50 6.33
N GLY A 83 8.07 14.99 5.26
CA GLY A 83 8.44 16.24 4.63
C GLY A 83 7.35 16.78 3.71
N VAL A 84 7.41 18.08 3.44
CA VAL A 84 6.52 18.78 2.51
C VAL A 84 7.35 19.70 1.64
N GLN A 85 7.23 19.56 0.33
CA GLN A 85 7.92 20.38 -0.66
C GLN A 85 6.88 21.06 -1.58
N PRO A 86 6.62 22.36 -1.40
CA PRO A 86 5.78 23.12 -2.31
C PRO A 86 6.42 23.28 -3.70
N GLY A 87 5.61 23.45 -4.72
CA GLY A 87 6.05 23.72 -6.09
C GLY A 87 5.00 24.46 -6.93
N PRO A 88 5.35 24.89 -8.16
CA PRO A 88 4.40 25.50 -9.07
C PRO A 88 3.31 24.50 -9.49
N GLY A 89 2.03 24.83 -9.27
CA GLY A 89 0.90 23.97 -9.63
C GLY A 89 0.63 22.82 -8.66
N GLY A 90 1.33 22.77 -7.53
CA GLY A 90 1.15 21.78 -6.48
C GLY A 90 2.45 21.38 -5.82
N GLY A 91 2.41 20.42 -4.89
CA GLY A 91 3.57 20.06 -4.07
C GLY A 91 3.68 18.58 -3.79
N ARG A 92 4.79 18.16 -3.20
CA ARG A 92 5.03 16.79 -2.77
C ARG A 92 4.97 16.68 -1.25
N ILE A 93 4.31 15.64 -0.77
CA ILE A 93 4.34 15.21 0.62
C ILE A 93 5.12 13.89 0.65
N SER A 94 6.28 13.91 1.30
CA SER A 94 7.01 12.69 1.61
C SER A 94 6.42 12.06 2.87
N THR A 95 6.20 10.75 2.83
CA THR A 95 5.59 10.02 3.92
C THR A 95 6.26 8.68 4.16
N VAL A 96 6.14 8.16 5.37
CA VAL A 96 6.37 6.75 5.65
C VAL A 96 5.04 6.06 5.95
N VAL A 97 4.87 4.87 5.42
CA VAL A 97 3.76 3.97 5.74
C VAL A 97 3.97 3.44 7.15
N ALA A 98 3.00 3.65 8.04
CA ALA A 98 3.03 3.17 9.41
C ALA A 98 2.25 1.85 9.56
N ASP A 99 1.05 1.80 9.00
CA ASP A 99 0.22 0.60 8.93
C ASP A 99 -0.67 0.62 7.69
N TYR A 100 -1.16 -0.55 7.31
CA TYR A 100 -2.23 -0.66 6.34
C TYR A 100 -3.14 -1.85 6.62
N GLU A 101 -4.39 -1.73 6.21
CA GLU A 101 -5.36 -2.81 6.17
C GLU A 101 -5.65 -3.18 4.72
N LEU A 102 -5.48 -4.46 4.37
CA LEU A 102 -5.86 -4.98 3.05
C LEU A 102 -7.27 -5.55 3.11
N ARG A 103 -8.10 -5.19 2.14
CA ARG A 103 -9.44 -5.75 1.97
C ARG A 103 -9.63 -6.32 0.57
N ASN A 104 -10.35 -7.42 0.48
CA ASN A 104 -10.81 -7.92 -0.81
C ASN A 104 -11.86 -6.96 -1.38
N ASN A 105 -11.69 -6.53 -2.63
CA ASN A 105 -12.63 -5.61 -3.26
C ASN A 105 -13.96 -6.28 -3.66
N GLN A 106 -14.01 -7.61 -3.72
CA GLN A 106 -15.22 -8.35 -4.12
C GLN A 106 -16.25 -8.44 -3.00
N ASP A 107 -15.82 -8.76 -1.77
CA ASP A 107 -16.69 -9.03 -0.63
C ASP A 107 -16.43 -8.10 0.57
N GLY A 108 -15.42 -7.21 0.48
CA GLY A 108 -15.04 -6.29 1.54
C GLY A 108 -14.32 -6.94 2.73
N THR A 109 -14.02 -8.24 2.67
CA THR A 109 -13.40 -8.96 3.78
C THR A 109 -11.97 -8.47 4.03
N THR A 110 -11.61 -8.35 5.31
CA THR A 110 -10.24 -8.01 5.69
C THR A 110 -9.33 -9.21 5.43
N LEU A 111 -8.31 -8.99 4.60
CA LEU A 111 -7.28 -9.97 4.30
C LEU A 111 -6.14 -9.90 5.31
N ALA A 112 -5.71 -8.68 5.66
CA ALA A 112 -4.56 -8.46 6.52
C ALA A 112 -4.61 -7.10 7.22
N ARG A 113 -3.94 -7.03 8.36
CA ARG A 113 -3.55 -5.78 9.03
C ARG A 113 -2.05 -5.83 9.23
N VAL A 114 -1.33 -4.96 8.55
CA VAL A 114 0.13 -4.96 8.55
C VAL A 114 0.63 -3.70 9.25
N ARG A 115 1.47 -3.88 10.27
CA ARG A 115 2.24 -2.80 10.86
C ARG A 115 3.62 -2.80 10.21
N VAL A 116 3.99 -1.70 9.58
CA VAL A 116 5.27 -1.58 8.90
C VAL A 116 6.30 -1.13 9.93
N SER A 117 7.28 -2.00 10.19
CA SER A 117 8.37 -1.65 11.11
C SER A 117 9.18 -0.50 10.52
N GLN A 118 9.37 0.53 11.31
CA GLN A 118 10.25 1.64 10.96
C GLN A 118 11.65 1.25 11.41
N GLN A 119 12.49 0.86 10.44
CA GLN A 119 13.93 0.74 10.68
C GLN A 119 14.55 2.12 10.83
#